data_AF-A0A1Q7A475-F1
#
_entry.id   AF-A0A1Q7A475-F1
#
_cell.length_a   1.000
_cell.length_b   1.000
_cell.length_c   1.000
_cell.angle_alpha   90.00
_cell.angle_beta   90.00
_cell.angle_gamma   90.00
#
_symmetry.space_group_name_H-M   'P 1'
#
loop_
_entity.id
_entity.type
_entity.pdbx_description
1 polymer ?
#
loop_
_entity_poly.entity_id
_entity_poly.type
_entity_poly.pdbx_seq_one_letter_code
_entity_poly.pdbx_strand_id
1 'polypeptide(L)'
;MANENNMLPASSAEVHILFNGYARDGETPAVSRVASTIGFVRDGAIRVIIDPGMTPDQNAILAPLAALGESPLSITDVVFSHHHPDHTLNAALFPNARFHDYWAIYHGDTWEDRPAEGYDLAPSIRLIETPGHTLQDITTLVGTPGGIVAFTHLWWSAEGPADDPLAADMQAIHINRERVLQIATLIVPGHGAPFTPGETTPR
;
A
#
# COMPACT_ATOMS: atom_id res chain seq x y z
N MET A 1 -19.36 3.62 -25.27
CA MET A 1 -18.47 4.50 -24.49
C MET A 1 -17.66 3.58 -23.61
N ALA A 2 -16.35 3.46 -23.82
CA ALA A 2 -15.52 2.63 -22.95
C ALA A 2 -15.58 3.23 -21.53
N ASN A 3 -15.85 2.40 -20.52
CA ASN A 3 -15.88 2.83 -19.12
C ASN A 3 -14.55 3.53 -18.79
N GLU A 4 -14.58 4.82 -18.49
CA GLU A 4 -13.41 5.57 -18.01
C GLU A 4 -12.79 4.93 -16.74
N ASN A 5 -13.60 4.17 -15.99
CA ASN A 5 -13.18 3.39 -14.81
C ASN A 5 -12.21 2.23 -15.09
N ASN A 6 -11.82 1.96 -16.34
CA ASN A 6 -10.94 0.83 -16.69
C ASN A 6 -9.61 1.24 -17.32
N MET A 7 -9.27 2.54 -17.35
CA MET A 7 -7.95 2.96 -17.83
C MET A 7 -6.88 2.67 -16.79
N LEU A 8 -5.76 2.07 -17.20
CA LEU A 8 -4.60 1.91 -16.32
C LEU A 8 -3.93 3.27 -16.06
N PRO A 9 -3.23 3.45 -14.92
CA PRO A 9 -2.44 4.66 -14.67
C PRO A 9 -1.40 4.91 -15.77
N ALA A 10 -0.96 6.16 -15.90
CA ALA A 10 0.25 6.48 -16.65
C ALA A 10 1.46 5.73 -16.05
N SER A 11 2.58 5.70 -16.77
CA SER A 11 3.71 4.80 -16.46
C SER A 11 5.02 5.55 -16.15
N SER A 12 4.94 6.72 -15.50
CA SER A 12 6.12 7.56 -15.23
C SER A 12 6.63 7.51 -13.79
N ALA A 13 5.94 6.81 -12.88
CA ALA A 13 6.34 6.82 -11.48
C ALA A 13 7.60 6.00 -11.21
N GLU A 14 8.38 6.46 -10.23
CA GLU A 14 9.47 5.70 -9.60
C GLU A 14 8.98 5.10 -8.28
N VAL A 15 9.31 3.84 -8.05
CA VAL A 15 8.92 3.09 -6.84
C VAL A 15 10.15 2.62 -6.09
N HIS A 16 10.15 2.82 -4.77
CA HIS A 16 11.16 2.35 -3.85
C HIS A 16 10.51 1.64 -2.67
N ILE A 17 11.06 0.51 -2.25
CA ILE A 17 10.68 -0.13 -1.01
C ILE A 17 11.62 0.36 0.07
N LEU A 18 11.06 1.07 1.06
CA LEU A 18 11.83 1.58 2.20
C LEU A 18 12.07 0.46 3.22
N PHE A 19 11.07 -0.39 3.41
CA PHE A 19 11.09 -1.44 4.42
C PHE A 19 10.24 -2.63 3.97
N ASN A 20 10.78 -3.85 4.07
CA ASN A 20 10.00 -5.07 3.86
C ASN A 20 9.32 -5.46 5.17
N GLY A 21 8.00 -5.59 5.14
CA GLY A 21 7.21 -5.99 6.29
C GLY A 21 7.46 -7.45 6.71
N TYR A 22 6.83 -7.84 7.80
CA TYR A 22 6.81 -9.21 8.28
C TYR A 22 5.63 -9.43 9.25
N ALA A 23 5.16 -10.66 9.36
CA ALA A 23 4.25 -11.12 10.41
C ALA A 23 4.76 -12.46 10.93
N ARG A 24 5.15 -12.52 12.21
CA ARG A 24 5.72 -13.73 12.84
C ARG A 24 5.54 -13.73 14.35
N ASP A 25 5.72 -14.90 14.95
CA ASP A 25 5.75 -15.06 16.40
C ASP A 25 6.85 -14.20 17.03
N GLY A 26 6.54 -13.63 18.20
CA GLY A 26 7.47 -12.90 19.03
C GLY A 26 8.11 -13.78 20.10
N GLU A 27 8.55 -13.15 21.19
CA GLU A 27 9.28 -13.80 22.27
C GLU A 27 8.39 -14.71 23.13
N THR A 28 7.08 -14.49 23.13
CA THR A 28 6.11 -15.24 23.91
C THR A 28 4.85 -15.50 23.08
N PRO A 29 4.00 -16.49 23.43
CA PRO A 29 2.76 -16.75 22.71
C PRO A 29 1.78 -15.57 22.65
N ALA A 30 1.93 -14.57 23.54
CA ALA A 30 1.08 -13.38 23.57
C ALA A 30 1.67 -12.20 22.79
N VAL A 31 2.88 -12.33 22.24
CA VAL A 31 3.60 -11.26 21.53
C VAL A 31 3.83 -11.71 20.11
N SER A 32 3.38 -10.91 19.15
CA SER A 32 3.72 -11.05 17.74
C SER A 32 4.66 -9.93 17.32
N ARG A 33 5.54 -10.22 16.36
CA ARG A 33 6.33 -9.20 15.67
C ARG A 33 5.69 -8.98 14.30
N VAL A 34 5.08 -7.81 14.14
CA VAL A 34 4.41 -7.40 12.91
C VAL A 34 4.94 -6.04 12.43
N ALA A 35 5.06 -5.89 11.12
CA ALA A 35 5.42 -4.66 10.45
C ALA A 35 4.88 -4.68 9.02
N SER A 36 4.40 -3.53 8.54
CA SER A 36 3.98 -3.38 7.15
C SER A 36 5.16 -3.24 6.20
N THR A 37 4.94 -3.58 4.93
CA THR A 37 5.83 -3.20 3.85
C THR A 37 5.61 -1.74 3.48
N ILE A 38 6.67 -0.94 3.51
CA ILE A 38 6.57 0.51 3.39
C ILE A 38 7.11 0.93 2.02
N GLY A 39 6.24 1.55 1.23
CA GLY A 39 6.54 2.05 -0.09
C GLY A 39 6.83 3.54 -0.10
N PHE A 40 7.70 3.97 -1.00
CA PHE A 40 7.87 5.36 -1.40
C PHE A 40 7.73 5.49 -2.92
N VAL A 41 6.92 6.44 -3.37
CA VAL A 41 6.60 6.65 -4.78
C VAL A 41 6.80 8.11 -5.17
N ARG A 42 7.38 8.34 -6.34
CA ARG A 42 7.54 9.66 -6.95
C ARG A 42 6.85 9.71 -8.31
N ASP A 43 5.97 10.69 -8.51
CA ASP A 43 5.40 11.01 -9.83
C ASP A 43 5.40 12.54 -10.04
N GLY A 44 6.35 13.05 -10.82
CA GLY A 44 6.58 14.50 -10.94
C GLY A 44 6.92 15.14 -9.59
N ALA A 45 6.05 16.04 -9.12
CA ALA A 45 6.17 16.72 -7.82
C ALA A 45 5.53 15.94 -6.66
N ILE A 46 4.75 14.89 -6.95
CA ILE A 46 4.07 14.08 -5.94
C ILE A 46 5.06 13.12 -5.27
N ARG A 47 4.97 13.02 -3.95
CA ARG A 47 5.82 12.23 -3.06
C ARG A 47 4.94 11.47 -2.09
N VAL A 48 4.75 10.18 -2.36
CA VAL A 48 3.81 9.33 -1.62
C VAL A 48 4.56 8.35 -0.72
N ILE A 49 4.18 8.29 0.55
CA ILE A 49 4.51 7.16 1.42
C ILE A 49 3.28 6.26 1.53
N ILE A 50 3.48 4.95 1.38
CA ILE A 50 2.40 3.96 1.47
C ILE A 50 2.65 3.13 2.73
N ASP A 51 1.62 3.06 3.58
CA ASP A 51 1.60 2.31 4.83
C ASP A 51 2.80 2.57 5.77
N PRO A 52 2.99 3.79 6.28
CA PRO A 52 4.03 4.08 7.26
C PRO A 52 3.63 3.52 8.63
N GLY A 53 3.59 2.19 8.75
CA GLY A 53 3.12 1.50 9.92
C GLY A 53 4.21 1.15 10.92
N MET A 54 4.03 0.04 11.63
CA MET A 54 4.98 -0.40 12.66
C MET A 54 6.31 -0.83 12.02
N THR A 55 7.41 -0.46 12.68
CA THR A 55 8.77 -0.88 12.36
C THR A 55 9.55 -1.12 13.66
N PRO A 56 10.71 -1.79 13.63
CA PRO A 56 11.57 -1.91 14.82
C PRO A 56 11.96 -0.55 15.42
N ASP A 57 12.20 0.44 14.56
CA ASP A 57 12.46 1.84 14.91
C ASP A 57 12.15 2.75 13.71
N GLN A 58 11.97 4.05 13.96
CA GLN A 58 11.61 5.01 12.91
C GLN A 58 12.69 5.20 11.83
N ASN A 59 13.97 4.91 12.11
CA ASN A 59 15.02 5.01 11.09
C ASN A 59 14.88 3.95 10.01
N ALA A 60 14.15 2.86 10.26
CA ALA A 60 13.77 1.91 9.21
C ALA A 60 13.00 2.57 8.06
N ILE A 61 12.34 3.71 8.31
CA ILE A 61 11.65 4.54 7.31
C ILE A 61 12.53 5.73 6.92
N LEU A 62 13.04 6.46 7.91
CA LEU A 62 13.70 7.76 7.69
C LEU A 62 15.05 7.65 6.98
N ALA A 63 15.86 6.65 7.31
CA ALA A 63 17.19 6.49 6.71
C ALA A 63 17.14 6.13 5.21
N PRO A 64 16.37 5.13 4.74
CA PRO A 64 16.26 4.86 3.31
C PRO A 64 15.59 6.01 2.55
N LEU A 65 14.62 6.71 3.16
CA LEU A 65 14.02 7.90 2.56
C LEU A 65 15.05 9.02 2.36
N ALA A 66 15.88 9.28 3.36
CA ALA A 66 16.97 10.27 3.28
C ALA A 66 18.05 9.87 2.26
N ALA A 67 18.35 8.58 2.12
CA ALA A 67 19.27 8.07 1.09
C ALA A 67 18.76 8.33 -0.34
N LEU A 68 17.45 8.46 -0.53
CA LEU A 68 16.83 8.88 -1.79
C LEU A 68 16.82 10.40 -1.98
N GLY A 69 17.34 11.17 -1.02
CA GLY A 69 17.36 12.63 -1.03
C GLY A 69 16.04 13.29 -0.62
N GLU A 70 15.11 12.53 -0.02
CA GLU A 70 13.87 13.09 0.54
C GLU A 70 14.01 13.42 2.03
N SER A 71 13.14 14.30 2.49
CA SER A 71 12.91 14.55 3.90
C SER A 71 11.47 14.22 4.26
N PRO A 72 11.12 14.00 5.54
CA PRO A 72 9.72 13.80 5.90
C PRO A 72 8.82 15.00 5.58
N LEU A 73 9.40 16.21 5.52
CA LEU A 73 8.71 17.44 5.15
C LEU A 73 8.41 17.57 3.66
N SER A 74 9.10 16.83 2.80
CA SER A 74 8.87 16.85 1.34
C SER A 74 7.84 15.83 0.87
N ILE A 75 7.37 14.97 1.78
CA ILE A 75 6.28 14.02 1.49
C ILE A 75 4.96 14.80 1.37
N THR A 76 4.31 14.64 0.23
CA THR A 76 3.09 15.37 -0.12
C THR A 76 1.85 14.56 0.25
N ASP A 77 1.96 13.23 0.25
CA ASP A 77 0.83 12.34 0.44
C ASP A 77 1.26 11.09 1.23
N VAL A 78 0.36 10.59 2.05
CA VAL A 78 0.44 9.30 2.73
C VAL A 78 -0.80 8.51 2.37
N VAL A 79 -0.65 7.26 1.95
CA VAL A 79 -1.77 6.36 1.67
C VAL A 79 -1.80 5.26 2.73
N PHE A 80 -2.98 5.02 3.29
CA PHE A 80 -3.27 3.87 4.12
C PHE A 80 -4.01 2.84 3.28
N SER A 81 -3.45 1.65 3.12
CA SER A 81 -4.16 0.50 2.55
C SER A 81 -5.37 0.14 3.41
N HIS A 82 -5.23 0.24 4.73
CA HIS A 82 -6.29 0.12 5.74
C HIS A 82 -5.81 0.67 7.09
N HIS A 83 -6.66 0.61 8.12
CA HIS A 83 -6.46 1.33 9.38
C HIS A 83 -5.78 0.54 10.51
N HIS A 84 -5.18 -0.62 10.25
CA HIS A 84 -4.47 -1.30 11.32
C HIS A 84 -3.20 -0.54 11.76
N PRO A 85 -2.83 -0.56 13.05
CA PRO A 85 -1.70 0.22 13.55
C PRO A 85 -0.38 -0.14 12.89
N ASP A 86 -0.17 -1.40 12.57
CA ASP A 86 1.00 -1.90 11.87
C ASP A 86 1.13 -1.41 10.43
N HIS A 87 0.11 -0.71 9.90
CA HIS A 87 0.12 0.03 8.62
C HIS A 87 0.09 1.57 8.78
N THR A 88 -0.23 2.11 9.97
CA THR A 88 -0.50 3.55 10.16
C THR A 88 0.32 4.26 11.25
N LEU A 89 0.96 3.52 12.16
CA LEU A 89 1.51 4.06 13.42
C LEU A 89 2.49 5.23 13.25
N ASN A 90 3.26 5.27 12.17
CA ASN A 90 4.26 6.30 11.89
C ASN A 90 3.79 7.38 10.91
N ALA A 91 2.48 7.49 10.62
CA ALA A 91 1.92 8.52 9.74
C ALA A 91 2.32 9.95 10.14
N ALA A 92 2.40 10.23 11.45
CA ALA A 92 2.75 11.55 11.98
C ALA A 92 4.20 12.00 11.70
N LEU A 93 5.06 11.12 11.14
CA LEU A 93 6.37 11.51 10.66
C LEU A 93 6.31 12.50 9.49
N PHE A 94 5.18 12.59 8.78
CA PHE A 94 5.03 13.34 7.52
C PHE A 94 4.04 14.51 7.69
N PRO A 95 4.42 15.58 8.40
CA PRO A 95 3.46 16.59 8.88
C PRO A 95 2.86 17.49 7.79
N ASN A 96 3.45 17.51 6.58
CA ASN A 96 2.94 18.30 5.45
C ASN A 96 2.07 17.47 4.49
N ALA A 97 1.92 16.18 4.74
CA ALA A 97 1.23 15.29 3.82
C ALA A 97 -0.30 15.43 3.94
N ARG A 98 -0.98 15.22 2.82
CA ARG A 98 -2.38 14.78 2.84
C ARG A 98 -2.41 13.28 3.13
N PHE A 99 -3.45 12.81 3.81
CA PHE A 99 -3.60 11.40 4.15
C PHE A 99 -4.80 10.83 3.40
N HIS A 100 -4.64 9.68 2.77
CA HIS A 100 -5.62 9.05 1.91
C HIS A 100 -5.99 7.69 2.48
N ASP A 101 -7.28 7.42 2.58
CA ASP A 101 -7.82 6.08 2.86
C ASP A 101 -8.94 5.75 1.87
N TYR A 102 -9.79 4.79 2.25
CA TYR A 102 -10.89 4.28 1.44
C TYR A 102 -12.06 5.27 1.19
N TRP A 103 -12.26 6.28 2.04
CA TRP A 103 -13.45 7.15 1.96
C TRP A 103 -13.17 8.64 1.96
N ALA A 104 -11.93 9.06 2.21
CA ALA A 104 -11.62 10.46 2.42
C ALA A 104 -10.18 10.84 2.09
N ILE A 105 -9.94 12.14 2.13
CA ILE A 105 -8.64 12.77 2.18
C ILE A 105 -8.60 13.66 3.42
N TYR A 106 -7.52 13.58 4.20
CA TYR A 106 -7.31 14.37 5.41
C TYR A 106 -6.12 15.31 5.25
N HIS A 107 -6.27 16.55 5.71
CA HIS A 107 -5.15 17.49 5.76
C HIS A 107 -5.38 18.55 6.84
N GLY A 108 -4.48 18.63 7.83
CA GLY A 108 -4.70 19.45 9.02
C GLY A 108 -5.95 18.99 9.77
N ASP A 109 -6.94 19.86 9.88
CA ASP A 109 -8.25 19.61 10.48
C ASP A 109 -9.37 19.43 9.44
N THR A 110 -9.02 19.27 8.16
CA THR A 110 -9.98 19.09 7.06
C THR A 110 -10.25 17.61 6.76
N TRP A 111 -11.51 17.33 6.44
CA TRP A 111 -12.02 16.04 5.96
C TRP A 111 -12.70 16.28 4.62
N GLU A 112 -12.21 15.64 3.56
CA GLU A 112 -12.78 15.68 2.22
C GLU A 112 -13.31 14.30 1.85
N ASP A 113 -14.64 14.15 1.74
CA ASP A 113 -15.26 12.89 1.31
C ASP A 113 -14.85 12.54 -0.12
N ARG A 114 -14.21 11.39 -0.28
CA ARG A 114 -13.65 10.93 -1.53
C ARG A 114 -13.51 9.40 -1.51
N PRO A 115 -14.41 8.65 -2.18
CA PRO A 115 -14.28 7.20 -2.28
C PRO A 115 -13.01 6.82 -3.04
N ALA A 116 -12.32 5.78 -2.59
CA ALA A 116 -11.03 5.41 -3.17
C ALA A 116 -11.15 4.76 -4.55
N GLU A 117 -12.25 4.06 -4.84
CA GLU A 117 -12.41 3.32 -6.10
C GLU A 117 -12.24 4.22 -7.33
N GLY A 118 -11.16 3.96 -8.09
CA GLY A 118 -10.87 4.66 -9.33
C GLY A 118 -10.26 6.05 -9.16
N TYR A 119 -9.90 6.46 -7.94
CA TYR A 119 -9.32 7.79 -7.70
C TYR A 119 -7.87 7.88 -8.16
N ASP A 120 -7.58 8.83 -9.03
CA ASP A 120 -6.22 9.18 -9.46
C ASP A 120 -5.59 10.19 -8.50
N LEU A 121 -4.68 9.74 -7.64
CA LEU A 121 -3.89 10.60 -6.75
C LEU A 121 -2.88 11.41 -7.56
N ALA A 122 -2.29 10.77 -8.56
CA ALA A 122 -1.39 11.37 -9.55
C ALA A 122 -1.58 10.63 -10.90
N PRO A 123 -1.08 11.15 -12.04
CA PRO A 123 -1.24 10.49 -13.34
C PRO A 123 -0.84 9.00 -13.33
N SER A 124 0.20 8.65 -12.58
CA SER A 124 0.71 7.27 -12.47
C SER A 124 0.33 6.57 -11.15
N ILE A 125 -0.55 7.14 -10.33
CA ILE A 125 -0.92 6.60 -9.02
C ILE A 125 -2.45 6.61 -8.86
N ARG A 126 -3.04 5.41 -8.80
CA ARG A 126 -4.49 5.21 -8.63
C ARG A 126 -4.80 4.37 -7.41
N LEU A 127 -5.88 4.71 -6.71
CA LEU A 127 -6.45 3.86 -5.67
C LEU A 127 -7.62 3.04 -6.24
N ILE A 128 -7.76 1.81 -5.77
CA ILE A 128 -8.94 0.97 -6.02
C ILE A 128 -9.36 0.32 -4.70
N GLU A 129 -10.67 0.12 -4.52
CA GLU A 129 -11.18 -0.59 -3.36
C GLU A 129 -10.97 -2.09 -3.55
N THR A 130 -10.36 -2.73 -2.56
CA THR A 130 -10.06 -4.16 -2.56
C THR A 130 -10.41 -4.79 -1.21
N PRO A 131 -11.67 -4.67 -0.74
CA PRO A 131 -12.07 -5.17 0.58
C PRO A 131 -11.81 -6.68 0.69
N GLY A 132 -11.49 -7.12 1.90
CA GLY A 132 -11.29 -8.54 2.19
C GLY A 132 -10.62 -8.78 3.53
N HIS A 133 -9.38 -8.32 3.71
CA HIS A 133 -8.71 -8.40 5.02
C HIS A 133 -9.48 -7.52 6.01
N THR A 134 -9.74 -6.27 5.62
CA THR A 134 -10.80 -5.44 6.19
C THR A 134 -11.82 -5.05 5.13
N LEU A 135 -13.01 -4.59 5.57
CA LEU A 135 -14.01 -4.03 4.65
C LEU A 135 -13.58 -2.68 4.03
N GLN A 136 -12.47 -2.11 4.51
CA GLN A 136 -11.98 -0.78 4.16
C GLN A 136 -10.67 -0.86 3.35
N ASP A 137 -10.26 -2.04 2.91
CA ASP A 137 -8.99 -2.20 2.22
C ASP A 137 -9.00 -1.53 0.85
N ILE A 138 -7.88 -0.89 0.52
CA ILE A 138 -7.58 -0.38 -0.81
C ILE A 138 -6.26 -0.95 -1.33
N THR A 139 -6.11 -0.94 -2.64
CA THR A 139 -4.86 -1.20 -3.33
C THR A 139 -4.39 0.07 -4.03
N THR A 140 -3.12 0.44 -3.83
CA THR A 140 -2.48 1.53 -4.58
C THR A 140 -1.80 0.94 -5.81
N LEU A 141 -2.32 1.27 -6.98
CA LEU A 141 -1.75 0.92 -8.28
C LEU A 141 -0.81 2.03 -8.75
N VAL A 142 0.43 1.66 -9.01
CA VAL A 142 1.48 2.58 -9.44
C VAL A 142 2.01 2.15 -10.79
N GLY A 143 1.80 2.96 -11.82
CA GLY A 143 2.33 2.70 -13.15
C GLY A 143 3.78 3.18 -13.26
N THR A 144 4.67 2.24 -13.59
CA THR A 144 6.09 2.48 -13.81
C THR A 144 6.47 2.11 -15.24
N PRO A 145 7.66 2.49 -15.74
CA PRO A 145 8.14 2.01 -17.04
C PRO A 145 8.25 0.48 -17.13
N GLY A 146 8.34 -0.22 -16.00
CA GLY A 146 8.40 -1.68 -15.90
C GLY A 146 7.05 -2.37 -15.75
N GLY A 147 5.93 -1.63 -15.78
CA GLY A 147 4.59 -2.15 -15.55
C GLY A 147 3.95 -1.62 -14.26
N ILE A 148 2.89 -2.28 -13.79
CA ILE A 148 2.13 -1.83 -12.62
C ILE A 148 2.64 -2.50 -11.36
N VAL A 149 2.95 -1.69 -10.35
CA VAL A 149 3.21 -2.13 -8.99
C VAL A 149 1.95 -1.95 -8.16
N ALA A 150 1.47 -3.02 -7.51
CA ALA A 150 0.29 -2.99 -6.65
C ALA A 150 0.70 -3.12 -5.19
N PHE A 151 0.50 -2.05 -4.40
CA PHE A 151 0.64 -2.09 -2.94
C PHE A 151 -0.69 -2.49 -2.32
N THR A 152 -0.73 -3.63 -1.62
CA THR A 152 -2.00 -4.25 -1.20
C THR A 152 -1.83 -5.15 0.01
N HIS A 153 -2.92 -5.35 0.77
CA HIS A 153 -3.00 -6.36 1.84
C HIS A 153 -3.71 -7.65 1.40
N LEU A 154 -4.03 -7.82 0.11
CA LEU A 154 -4.62 -9.07 -0.40
C LEU A 154 -3.71 -10.30 -0.21
N TRP A 155 -2.41 -10.08 -0.03
CA TRP A 155 -1.43 -11.08 0.39
C TRP A 155 -0.59 -10.53 1.54
N TRP A 156 -0.32 -11.36 2.53
CA TRP A 156 0.64 -11.03 3.58
C TRP A 156 2.07 -11.09 3.04
N SER A 157 2.42 -12.15 2.33
CA SER A 157 3.75 -12.34 1.73
C SER A 157 3.66 -13.24 0.51
N ALA A 158 4.77 -13.40 -0.22
CA ALA A 158 4.86 -14.34 -1.34
C ALA A 158 4.74 -15.81 -0.86
N GLU A 159 5.18 -16.07 0.37
CA GLU A 159 5.18 -17.38 1.02
C GLU A 159 3.84 -17.72 1.68
N GLY A 160 2.91 -16.77 1.69
CA GLY A 160 1.56 -16.93 2.18
C GLY A 160 1.27 -16.18 3.50
N PRO A 161 0.25 -16.63 4.25
CA PRO A 161 -0.57 -17.82 3.99
C PRO A 161 -1.41 -17.70 2.71
N ALA A 162 -1.86 -18.83 2.16
CA ALA A 162 -2.71 -18.84 0.96
C ALA A 162 -4.07 -18.20 1.24
N ASP A 163 -4.70 -18.59 2.34
CA ASP A 163 -5.88 -17.92 2.88
C ASP A 163 -5.46 -17.02 4.05
N ASP A 164 -6.02 -15.82 4.12
CA ASP A 164 -5.76 -14.91 5.21
C ASP A 164 -6.58 -15.35 6.45
N PRO A 165 -5.91 -15.80 7.53
CA PRO A 165 -6.60 -16.30 8.73
C PRO A 165 -7.30 -15.19 9.52
N LEU A 166 -7.03 -13.92 9.21
CA LEU A 166 -7.57 -12.74 9.88
C LEU A 166 -8.57 -11.97 9.00
N ALA A 167 -8.90 -12.47 7.81
CA ALA A 167 -9.78 -11.77 6.89
C ALA A 167 -11.20 -11.60 7.43
N ALA A 168 -11.75 -10.40 7.23
CA ALA A 168 -13.16 -10.11 7.42
C ALA A 168 -14.04 -10.80 6.36
N ASP A 169 -13.54 -10.91 5.12
CA ASP A 169 -14.22 -11.57 4.00
C ASP A 169 -13.21 -12.22 3.05
N MET A 170 -12.98 -13.53 3.23
CA MET A 170 -12.11 -14.31 2.35
C MET A 170 -12.61 -14.40 0.91
N GLN A 171 -13.93 -14.39 0.67
CA GLN A 171 -14.46 -14.43 -0.69
C GLN A 171 -14.14 -13.13 -1.44
N ALA A 172 -14.24 -11.99 -0.76
CA ALA A 172 -13.84 -10.70 -1.30
C ALA A 172 -12.33 -10.64 -1.57
N ILE A 173 -11.48 -11.23 -0.71
CA ILE A 173 -10.04 -11.39 -0.99
C ILE A 173 -9.84 -12.10 -2.33
N HIS A 174 -10.46 -13.26 -2.55
CA HIS A 174 -10.27 -14.01 -3.79
C HIS A 174 -10.69 -13.21 -5.05
N ILE A 175 -11.84 -12.54 -4.98
CA ILE A 175 -12.31 -11.69 -6.08
C ILE A 175 -11.30 -10.57 -6.39
N ASN A 176 -10.76 -9.94 -5.35
CA ASN A 176 -9.84 -8.82 -5.50
C ASN A 176 -8.42 -9.25 -5.88
N ARG A 177 -7.97 -10.42 -5.45
CA ARG A 177 -6.72 -11.02 -5.93
C ARG A 177 -6.77 -11.26 -7.43
N GLU A 178 -7.84 -11.85 -7.94
CA GLU A 178 -8.03 -12.03 -9.39
C GLU A 178 -8.04 -10.69 -10.12
N ARG A 179 -8.74 -9.69 -9.57
CA ARG A 179 -8.78 -8.33 -10.11
C ARG A 179 -7.38 -7.70 -10.20
N VAL A 180 -6.58 -7.79 -9.14
CA VAL A 180 -5.23 -7.21 -9.09
C VAL A 180 -4.25 -8.01 -9.97
N LEU A 181 -4.32 -9.34 -9.99
CA LEU A 181 -3.48 -10.20 -10.81
C LEU A 181 -3.67 -9.99 -12.32
N GLN A 182 -4.83 -9.49 -12.76
CA GLN A 182 -5.07 -9.15 -14.16
C GLN A 182 -4.24 -7.94 -14.65
N ILE A 183 -3.74 -7.11 -13.74
CA ILE A 183 -3.11 -5.82 -14.09
C ILE A 183 -1.72 -5.65 -13.50
N ALA A 184 -1.44 -6.22 -12.32
CA ALA A 184 -0.19 -6.02 -11.61
C ALA A 184 0.96 -6.83 -12.22
N THR A 185 2.08 -6.16 -12.47
CA THR A 185 3.35 -6.78 -12.85
C THR A 185 4.19 -7.15 -11.62
N LEU A 186 4.04 -6.38 -10.54
CA LEU A 186 4.70 -6.61 -9.26
C LEU A 186 3.69 -6.39 -8.12
N ILE A 187 3.66 -7.30 -7.15
CA ILE A 187 2.85 -7.16 -5.94
C ILE A 187 3.79 -6.75 -4.80
N VAL A 188 3.41 -5.71 -4.07
CA VAL A 188 4.01 -5.34 -2.79
C VAL A 188 3.01 -5.75 -1.71
N PRO A 189 3.26 -6.89 -1.01
CA PRO A 189 2.31 -7.42 -0.04
C PRO A 189 2.41 -6.70 1.30
N GLY A 190 1.42 -6.92 2.17
CA GLY A 190 1.33 -6.24 3.46
C GLY A 190 2.51 -6.50 4.40
N HIS A 191 3.11 -7.70 4.37
CA HIS A 191 4.08 -8.21 5.35
C HIS A 191 5.23 -8.99 4.71
N GLY A 192 5.87 -8.45 3.67
CA GLY A 192 6.97 -9.15 3.02
C GLY A 192 7.64 -8.40 1.89
N ALA A 193 8.62 -9.03 1.26
CA ALA A 193 9.26 -8.48 0.07
C ALA A 193 8.28 -8.48 -1.13
N PRO A 194 8.42 -7.52 -2.06
CA PRO A 194 7.67 -7.58 -3.31
C PRO A 194 7.96 -8.85 -4.10
N PHE A 195 6.96 -9.33 -4.85
CA PHE A 195 7.09 -10.51 -5.70
C PHE A 195 6.38 -10.34 -7.03
N THR A 196 6.90 -11.01 -8.06
CA THR A 196 6.22 -11.12 -9.36
C THR A 196 5.21 -12.28 -9.27
N PRO A 197 3.92 -12.03 -9.55
CA PRO A 197 2.92 -13.09 -9.51
C PRO A 197 3.20 -14.17 -10.57
N GLY A 198 2.86 -15.42 -10.25
CA GLY A 198 3.02 -16.58 -11.13
C GLY A 198 1.86 -17.57 -11.00
N GLU A 199 2.00 -18.74 -11.61
CA GLU A 199 0.96 -19.79 -11.61
C GLU A 199 0.58 -20.27 -10.21
N THR A 200 1.52 -20.20 -9.27
CA THR A 200 1.33 -20.64 -7.88
C THR A 200 0.89 -19.52 -6.93
N THR A 201 0.74 -18.29 -7.41
CA THR A 201 0.27 -17.18 -6.57
C THR A 201 -1.19 -17.45 -6.17
N PRO A 202 -1.53 -17.43 -4.87
CA PRO A 202 -2.90 -17.59 -4.41
C PRO A 202 -3.82 -16.58 -5.08
N ARG A 203 -4.93 -17.07 -5.62
CA ARG A 203 -6.00 -16.27 -6.21
C ARG A 203 -7.10 -16.04 -5.19
#